data_AF-U4L1Z7-F1
#
_entry.id   AF-U4L1Z7-F1
#
_cell.length_a   1.000
_cell.length_b   1.000
_cell.length_c   1.000
_cell.angle_alpha   90.00
_cell.angle_beta   90.00
_cell.angle_gamma   90.00
#
_symmetry.space_group_name_H-M   'P 1'
#
loop_
_entity.id
_entity.type
_entity.pdbx_description
1 polymer ?
#
loop_
_entity_poly.entity_id
_entity_poly.type
_entity_poly.pdbx_seq_one_letter_code
_entity_poly.pdbx_strand_id
1 'polypeptide(L)' 'MRFFILTSLVLTASAVAVTKVPDKYDPDFCDHGTALCDMATTFEDCSNGYIKFMEACMATGCIQWFDDPLRHCRKSPK' A
#
# COMPACT_ATOMS: atom_id res chain seq x y z
N MET A 1 -25.90 24.89 35.50
CA MET A 1 -24.42 24.83 35.42
C MET A 1 -24.06 24.32 34.02
N ARG A 2 -23.33 25.14 33.25
CA ARG A 2 -22.91 24.85 31.87
C ARG A 2 -21.74 23.86 31.90
N PHE A 3 -21.91 22.67 31.35
CA PHE A 3 -20.80 21.76 31.11
C PHE A 3 -20.19 22.09 29.73
N PHE A 4 -19.05 22.77 29.75
CA PHE A 4 -18.17 22.90 28.59
C PHE A 4 -17.45 21.55 28.42
N ILE A 5 -17.87 20.74 27.44
CA ILE A 5 -17.11 19.56 27.03
C ILE A 5 -16.08 20.01 26.00
N LEU A 6 -14.82 20.06 26.43
CA LEU A 6 -13.63 20.20 25.59
C LEU A 6 -13.53 18.97 24.67
N THR A 7 -13.86 19.16 23.39
CA THR A 7 -13.65 18.16 22.35
C THR A 7 -12.14 18.05 22.06
N SER A 8 -11.50 17.01 22.61
CA SER A 8 -10.13 16.65 22.29
C SER A 8 -10.01 16.26 20.81
N LEU A 9 -9.47 17.16 20.00
CA LEU A 9 -9.07 16.91 18.62
C LEU A 9 -7.82 16.01 18.63
N VAL A 10 -8.02 14.70 18.57
CA VAL A 10 -6.91 13.74 18.41
C VAL A 10 -6.45 13.83 16.95
N LEU A 11 -5.36 14.56 16.70
CA LEU A 11 -4.63 14.47 15.43
C LEU A 11 -3.98 13.07 15.37
N THR A 12 -4.67 12.12 14.75
CA THR A 12 -4.04 10.87 14.31
C THR A 12 -3.11 11.19 13.15
N ALA A 13 -1.84 11.40 13.45
CA ALA A 13 -0.79 11.42 12.44
C ALA A 13 -0.74 10.01 11.82
N SER A 14 -1.30 9.87 10.62
CA SER A 14 -1.19 8.65 9.84
C SER A 14 0.28 8.44 9.46
N ALA A 15 0.91 7.47 10.10
CA ALA A 15 2.22 6.99 9.70
C ALA A 15 2.12 6.50 8.25
N VAL A 16 2.63 7.28 7.31
CA VAL A 16 2.65 6.89 5.91
C VAL A 16 3.69 5.79 5.79
N ALA A 17 3.23 4.53 5.67
CA ALA A 17 4.10 3.41 5.35
C ALA A 17 4.87 3.77 4.05
N VAL A 18 6.19 3.91 4.17
CA VAL A 18 7.08 4.17 3.04
C VAL A 18 7.33 2.84 2.34
N THR A 19 6.70 2.65 1.19
CA THR A 19 6.92 1.51 0.30
C THR A 19 8.11 1.80 -0.61
N LYS A 20 9.25 1.15 -0.36
CA LYS A 20 10.43 1.25 -1.23
C LYS A 20 10.61 -0.07 -1.98
N VAL A 21 10.84 0.01 -3.29
CA VAL A 21 11.23 -1.15 -4.10
C VAL A 21 12.61 -1.64 -3.61
N PRO A 22 12.78 -2.96 -3.36
CA PRO A 22 14.04 -3.53 -2.89
C PRO A 22 15.19 -3.32 -3.91
N ASP A 23 16.43 -3.52 -3.46
CA ASP A 23 17.59 -3.43 -4.37
C ASP A 23 17.64 -4.65 -5.29
N LYS A 24 17.72 -4.44 -6.60
CA LYS A 24 17.75 -5.51 -7.60
C LYS A 24 18.98 -6.43 -7.53
N TYR A 25 20.04 -6.00 -6.85
CA TYR A 25 21.25 -6.81 -6.65
C TYR A 25 21.21 -7.60 -5.34
N ASP A 26 20.16 -7.44 -4.54
CA ASP A 26 19.91 -8.25 -3.36
C ASP A 26 19.61 -9.70 -3.79
N PRO A 27 20.29 -10.72 -3.23
CA PRO A 27 19.97 -12.13 -3.51
C PRO A 27 18.50 -12.49 -3.20
N ASP A 28 17.88 -11.79 -2.24
CA ASP A 28 16.50 -12.01 -1.80
C ASP A 28 15.52 -11.02 -2.45
N PHE A 29 15.93 -10.31 -3.51
CA PHE A 29 15.14 -9.27 -4.18
C PHE A 29 13.71 -9.73 -4.53
N CYS A 30 13.56 -10.95 -5.05
CA CYS A 30 12.24 -11.47 -5.42
C CYS A 30 11.39 -11.93 -4.24
N ASP A 31 12.01 -12.36 -3.15
CA ASP A 31 11.30 -12.66 -1.90
C ASP A 31 10.76 -11.35 -1.29
N HIS A 32 11.57 -10.29 -1.30
CA HIS A 32 11.12 -8.95 -0.93
C HIS A 32 10.00 -8.43 -1.83
N GLY A 33 10.08 -8.68 -3.14
CA GLY A 33 9.00 -8.35 -4.08
C GLY A 33 7.70 -9.08 -3.75
N THR A 34 7.77 -10.36 -3.45
CA THR A 34 6.61 -11.17 -3.04
C THR A 34 6.01 -10.65 -1.73
N ALA A 35 6.85 -10.32 -0.74
CA ALA A 35 6.40 -9.74 0.52
C ALA A 35 5.68 -8.38 0.33
N LEU A 36 6.06 -7.58 -0.68
CA LEU A 36 5.34 -6.35 -1.03
C LEU A 36 3.94 -6.66 -1.57
N CYS A 37 3.79 -7.70 -2.40
CA CYS A 37 2.49 -8.16 -2.87
C CYS A 37 1.62 -8.64 -1.71
N ASP A 38 2.17 -9.45 -0.80
CA ASP A 38 1.44 -9.93 0.38
C ASP A 38 1.01 -8.77 1.28
N MET A 39 1.89 -7.78 1.49
CA MET A 39 1.57 -6.57 2.23
C MET A 39 0.40 -5.79 1.61
N ALA A 40 0.31 -5.73 0.27
CA ALA A 40 -0.81 -5.07 -0.39
C ALA A 40 -2.16 -5.67 0.04
N THR A 41 -2.24 -7.00 0.20
CA THR A 41 -3.48 -7.70 0.60
C THR A 41 -3.96 -7.37 2.01
N THR A 42 -3.11 -6.75 2.85
CA THR A 42 -3.48 -6.31 4.20
C THR A 42 -4.26 -4.99 4.22
N PHE A 43 -4.26 -4.26 3.09
CA PHE A 43 -4.98 -3.01 2.94
C PHE A 43 -6.33 -3.23 2.27
N GLU A 44 -7.26 -2.30 2.51
CA GLU A 44 -8.54 -2.25 1.79
C GLU A 44 -8.29 -2.15 0.28
N ASP A 45 -9.08 -2.90 -0.51
CA ASP A 45 -8.96 -2.92 -1.96
C ASP A 45 -9.06 -1.52 -2.54
N CYS A 46 -8.17 -1.21 -3.48
CA CYS A 46 -8.03 0.12 -4.10
C CYS A 46 -7.77 1.30 -3.15
N SER A 47 -7.46 1.06 -1.87
CA SER A 47 -6.92 2.09 -1.00
C SER A 47 -5.54 2.56 -1.48
N ASN A 48 -5.12 3.74 -1.01
CA ASN A 48 -3.78 4.25 -1.33
C ASN A 48 -2.66 3.31 -0.85
N GLY A 49 -2.87 2.55 0.23
CA GLY A 49 -1.91 1.56 0.73
C GLY A 49 -1.82 0.37 -0.23
N TYR A 50 -2.97 -0.20 -0.59
CA TYR A 50 -3.07 -1.30 -1.56
C TYR A 50 -2.38 -0.95 -2.89
N ILE A 51 -2.71 0.20 -3.48
CA ILE A 51 -2.15 0.64 -4.76
C ILE A 51 -0.62 0.79 -4.65
N LYS A 52 -0.11 1.45 -3.61
CA LYS A 52 1.34 1.67 -3.44
C LYS A 52 2.13 0.38 -3.32
N PHE A 53 1.66 -0.56 -2.49
CA PHE A 53 2.35 -1.84 -2.30
C PHE A 53 2.25 -2.71 -3.55
N MET A 54 1.11 -2.70 -4.24
CA MET A 54 1.00 -3.40 -5.51
C MET A 54 1.89 -2.81 -6.61
N GLU A 55 1.93 -1.49 -6.76
CA GLU A 55 2.84 -0.85 -7.72
C GLU A 55 4.31 -1.17 -7.41
N ALA A 56 4.69 -1.16 -6.13
CA ALA A 56 6.04 -1.55 -5.71
C ALA A 56 6.33 -3.03 -5.99
N CYS A 57 5.37 -3.92 -5.77
CA CYS A 57 5.51 -5.34 -6.10
C CYS A 57 5.66 -5.54 -7.63
N MET A 58 4.79 -4.91 -8.43
CA MET A 58 4.85 -4.97 -9.89
C MET A 58 6.19 -4.45 -10.43
N ALA A 59 6.73 -3.38 -9.83
CA ALA A 59 8.00 -2.79 -10.23
C ALA A 59 9.20 -3.73 -10.04
N THR A 60 9.08 -4.78 -9.22
CA THR A 60 10.14 -5.80 -9.09
C THR A 60 10.27 -6.69 -10.33
N GLY A 61 9.20 -6.89 -11.09
CA GLY A 61 9.16 -7.80 -12.23
C GLY A 61 9.35 -9.29 -11.88
N CYS A 62 9.44 -9.64 -10.59
CA CYS A 62 9.61 -11.01 -10.13
C CYS A 62 8.34 -11.86 -10.30
N ILE A 63 7.18 -11.22 -10.26
CA ILE A 63 5.88 -11.85 -10.53
C ILE A 63 5.44 -11.46 -11.94
N GLN A 64 5.14 -12.47 -12.76
CA GLN A 64 4.58 -12.28 -14.10
C GLN A 64 3.07 -12.12 -13.99
N TRP A 65 2.55 -11.05 -14.58
CA TRP A 65 1.12 -10.73 -14.55
C TRP A 65 0.50 -10.98 -15.91
N PHE A 66 -0.63 -11.68 -15.95
CA PHE A 66 -1.40 -11.87 -17.19
C PHE A 66 -2.18 -10.62 -17.60
N ASP A 67 -2.46 -9.73 -16.64
CA ASP A 67 -3.21 -8.49 -16.80
C ASP A 67 -2.77 -7.48 -15.74
N ASP A 68 -3.10 -6.20 -15.92
CA ASP A 68 -2.82 -5.17 -14.91
C ASP A 68 -3.66 -5.43 -13.64
N PRO A 69 -3.03 -5.83 -12.50
CA PRO A 69 -3.75 -6.15 -11.27
C PRO A 69 -4.39 -4.93 -10.61
N LEU A 70 -4.08 -3.71 -11.07
CA LEU A 70 -4.69 -2.47 -10.58
C LEU A 70 -5.74 -1.92 -11.54
N ARG A 71 -6.08 -2.64 -12.61
CA ARG A 71 -7.05 -2.19 -13.61
C ARG A 71 -8.43 -1.93 -13.01
N HIS A 72 -8.87 -2.72 -12.02
CA HIS A 72 -10.15 -2.51 -11.36
C HIS A 72 -10.14 -1.22 -10.52
N CYS A 73 -9.03 -0.87 -9.90
CA CYS A 73 -8.90 0.36 -9.11
C CYS A 73 -8.92 1.64 -9.95
N ARG A 74 -8.46 1.58 -11.20
CA ARG A 74 -8.45 2.72 -12.12
C ARG A 74 -9.83 3.03 -12.71
N LYS A 75 -10.78 2.09 -12.62
CA LYS A 75 -12.15 2.22 -13.15
C LYS A 75 -13.16 2.68 -12.10
N SER A 76 -12.80 2.66 -10.82
CA SER A 76 -13.65 3.14 -9.74
C SER A 76 -13.48 4.65 -9.57
N PRO A 77 -14.55 5.46 -9.61
CA PRO A 77 -14.46 6.89 -9.28
C PRO A 77 -14.02 7.04 -7.83
N LYS A 78 -12.98 7.87 -7.62
CA LYS A 78 -12.48 8.26 -6.29
C LYS A 78 -13.49 9.11 -5.53
#